data_AF-A0A9W7Z0V7-F1
#
_entry.id   AF-A0A9W7Z0V7-F1
#
_cell.length_a   1.000
_cell.length_b   1.000
_cell.length_c   1.000
_cell.angle_alpha   90.00
_cell.angle_beta   90.00
_cell.angle_gamma   90.00
#
_symmetry.space_group_name_H-M   'P 1'
#
loop_
_entity.id
_entity.type
_entity.pdbx_description
1 polymer ?
#
loop_
_entity_poly.entity_id
_entity_poly.type
_entity_poly.pdbx_seq_one_letter_code
_entity_poly.pdbx_strand_id
1 'polypeptide(L)'
;MTGYTEQDVELMRQAIEQAKHCTSVDSAYNVGAIIADTNGSVLSQGYSRQLPGNTHAEQCALDTIDKTLDLSTTTLYTTMEPCSKRLSGNTPCVQRIIDAGIMRVVVGVREPPNFVQCTGVELLEAQGICVVFIEELDAECRQLNQHLI
;
A
#
# COMPACT_ATOMS: atom_id res chain seq x y z
N MET A 1 -17.43 11.16 4.20
CA MET A 1 -17.27 10.23 5.34
C MET A 1 -15.78 9.99 5.50
N THR A 2 -15.18 10.42 6.61
CA THR A 2 -13.72 10.46 6.82
C THR A 2 -13.21 9.31 7.69
N GLY A 3 -13.91 8.16 7.68
CA GLY A 3 -13.57 6.99 8.49
C GLY A 3 -13.45 5.72 7.63
N TYR A 4 -12.89 4.67 8.23
CA TYR A 4 -12.85 3.34 7.66
C TYR A 4 -14.05 2.51 8.13
N THR A 5 -14.37 1.44 7.40
CA THR A 5 -15.47 0.50 7.67
C THR A 5 -14.93 -0.84 8.18
N GLU A 6 -15.79 -1.71 8.69
CA GLU A 6 -15.39 -3.11 9.03
C GLU A 6 -14.83 -3.85 7.81
N GLN A 7 -15.35 -3.58 6.62
CA GLN A 7 -14.82 -4.12 5.36
C GLN A 7 -13.38 -3.65 5.11
N ASP A 8 -13.07 -2.38 5.42
CA ASP A 8 -11.70 -1.87 5.28
C ASP A 8 -10.74 -2.56 6.24
N VAL A 9 -11.19 -2.87 7.47
CA VAL A 9 -10.39 -3.61 8.46
C VAL A 9 -10.07 -5.00 7.93
N GLU A 10 -11.06 -5.72 7.42
CA GLU A 10 -10.87 -7.07 6.87
C GLU A 10 -9.90 -7.08 5.68
N LEU A 11 -10.05 -6.12 4.76
CA LEU A 11 -9.16 -6.00 3.60
C LEU A 11 -7.73 -5.59 4.00
N MET A 12 -7.58 -4.76 5.04
CA MET A 12 -6.27 -4.46 5.59
C MET A 12 -5.64 -5.68 6.29
N ARG A 13 -6.42 -6.52 6.96
CA ARG A 13 -5.91 -7.80 7.49
C ARG A 13 -5.40 -8.71 6.39
N GLN A 14 -6.09 -8.76 5.25
CA GLN A 14 -5.58 -9.49 4.08
C GLN A 14 -4.29 -8.88 3.52
N ALA A 15 -4.16 -7.55 3.51
CA ALA A 15 -2.89 -6.89 3.16
C ALA A 15 -1.77 -7.24 4.16
N ILE A 16 -2.06 -7.33 5.46
CA ILE A 16 -1.13 -7.81 6.48
C ILE A 16 -0.70 -9.26 6.19
N GLU A 17 -1.62 -10.15 5.81
CA GLU A 17 -1.27 -11.52 5.39
C GLU A 17 -0.38 -11.52 4.14
N GLN A 18 -0.60 -10.62 3.17
CA GLN A 18 0.31 -10.47 2.04
C GLN A 18 1.72 -10.09 2.49
N ALA A 19 1.84 -9.13 3.41
CA ALA A 19 3.14 -8.69 3.91
C ALA A 19 3.95 -9.83 4.56
N LYS A 20 3.29 -10.83 5.16
CA LYS A 20 3.95 -11.99 5.76
C LYS A 20 4.64 -12.92 4.74
N HIS A 21 4.31 -12.82 3.46
CA HIS A 21 5.02 -13.54 2.39
C HIS A 21 6.35 -12.90 1.99
N CYS A 22 6.65 -11.69 2.48
CA CYS A 22 7.91 -11.02 2.21
C CYS A 22 9.10 -11.83 2.77
N THR A 23 10.16 -11.98 1.96
CA THR A 23 11.48 -12.28 2.52
C THR A 23 12.03 -11.00 3.15
N SER A 24 12.24 -11.00 4.47
CA SER A 24 12.79 -9.86 5.23
C SER A 24 14.24 -9.58 4.83
N VAL A 25 14.59 -8.31 4.72
CA VAL A 25 15.94 -7.82 4.41
C VAL A 25 16.19 -6.50 5.14
N ASP A 26 17.43 -6.22 5.52
CA ASP A 26 17.77 -5.03 6.33
C ASP A 26 17.70 -3.70 5.58
N SER A 27 17.37 -3.73 4.28
CA SER A 27 17.39 -2.59 3.37
C SER A 27 16.02 -2.17 2.83
N ALA A 28 14.94 -2.84 3.21
CA ALA A 28 13.60 -2.54 2.72
C ALA A 28 12.49 -3.11 3.61
N TYR A 29 11.39 -2.38 3.73
CA TYR A 29 10.22 -2.80 4.49
C TYR A 29 9.50 -4.02 3.89
N ASN A 30 8.89 -4.81 4.77
CA ASN A 30 7.84 -5.78 4.46
C ASN A 30 6.51 -5.03 4.38
N VAL A 31 5.95 -4.97 3.19
CA VAL A 31 4.68 -4.27 2.91
C VAL A 31 3.78 -5.24 2.15
N GLY A 32 2.49 -5.18 2.44
CA GLY A 32 1.46 -5.88 1.68
C GLY A 32 0.42 -4.89 1.15
N ALA A 33 -0.23 -5.27 0.06
CA ALA A 33 -1.23 -4.46 -0.63
C ALA A 33 -2.36 -5.31 -1.18
N ILE A 34 -3.57 -4.75 -1.14
CA ILE A 34 -4.80 -5.31 -1.73
C ILE A 34 -5.47 -4.20 -2.55
N ILE A 35 -5.94 -4.51 -3.75
CA ILE A 35 -6.85 -3.66 -4.52
C ILE A 35 -8.20 -4.36 -4.54
N ALA A 36 -9.25 -3.68 -4.06
CA ALA A 36 -10.59 -4.23 -4.01
C ALA A 36 -11.63 -3.28 -4.62
N ASP A 37 -12.72 -3.88 -5.13
CA ASP A 37 -13.89 -3.13 -5.58
C ASP A 37 -14.72 -2.60 -4.40
N THR A 38 -15.79 -1.86 -4.70
CA THR A 38 -16.66 -1.28 -3.67
C THR A 38 -17.42 -2.32 -2.83
N ASN A 39 -17.56 -3.54 -3.32
CA ASN A 39 -18.22 -4.66 -2.62
C ASN A 39 -17.23 -5.47 -1.77
N GLY A 40 -15.95 -5.09 -1.75
CA GLY A 40 -14.88 -5.78 -1.04
C GLY A 40 -14.32 -6.99 -1.78
N SER A 41 -14.63 -7.15 -3.07
CA SER A 41 -14.02 -8.21 -3.88
C SER A 41 -12.59 -7.84 -4.21
N VAL A 42 -11.64 -8.70 -3.85
CA VAL A 42 -10.23 -8.51 -4.17
C VAL A 42 -10.01 -8.69 -5.68
N LEU A 43 -9.51 -7.64 -6.33
CA LEU A 43 -9.18 -7.61 -7.75
C LEU A 43 -7.71 -7.94 -8.00
N SER A 44 -6.84 -7.56 -7.07
CA SER A 44 -5.41 -7.87 -7.11
C SER A 44 -4.80 -7.74 -5.72
N GLN A 45 -3.64 -8.38 -5.54
CA GLN A 45 -2.90 -8.37 -4.29
C GLN A 45 -1.40 -8.39 -4.58
N GLY A 46 -0.60 -7.89 -3.65
CA GLY A 46 0.83 -7.99 -3.75
C GLY A 46 1.58 -7.74 -2.46
N TYR A 47 2.85 -8.11 -2.47
CA TYR A 47 3.77 -7.87 -1.35
C TYR A 47 5.16 -7.44 -1.86
N SER A 48 5.93 -6.77 -1.00
CA SER A 48 7.28 -6.31 -1.36
C SER A 48 8.15 -7.48 -1.82
N ARG A 49 8.86 -7.27 -2.95
CA ARG A 49 9.78 -8.26 -3.55
C ARG A 49 9.10 -9.55 -4.05
N GLN A 50 7.78 -9.55 -4.24
CA GLN A 50 7.08 -10.65 -4.93
C GLN A 50 7.53 -10.80 -6.39
N LEU A 51 7.82 -9.69 -7.06
CA LEU A 51 8.29 -9.64 -8.44
C LEU A 51 9.79 -9.26 -8.47
N PRO A 52 10.53 -9.70 -9.51
CA PRO A 52 11.93 -9.32 -9.66
C PRO A 52 12.10 -7.81 -9.87
N GLY A 53 13.29 -7.29 -9.52
CA GLY A 53 13.64 -5.88 -9.81
C GLY A 53 13.33 -4.90 -8.68
N ASN A 54 13.35 -5.37 -7.42
CA ASN A 54 13.10 -4.56 -6.23
C ASN A 54 11.73 -3.87 -6.31
N THR A 55 10.65 -4.63 -6.33
CA THR A 55 9.27 -4.12 -6.39
C THR A 55 8.69 -3.90 -5.00
N HIS A 56 7.84 -2.89 -4.86
CA HIS A 56 7.03 -2.69 -3.65
C HIS A 56 5.66 -3.37 -3.80
N ALA A 57 4.93 -3.54 -2.70
CA ALA A 57 3.64 -4.22 -2.68
C ALA A 57 2.61 -3.57 -3.62
N GLU A 58 2.50 -2.25 -3.60
CA GLU A 58 1.56 -1.48 -4.43
C GLU A 58 1.92 -1.62 -5.92
N GLN A 59 3.23 -1.62 -6.22
CA GLN A 59 3.70 -1.93 -7.57
C GLN A 59 3.31 -3.36 -7.98
N CYS A 60 3.53 -4.36 -7.14
CA CYS A 60 3.17 -5.74 -7.45
C CYS A 60 1.67 -5.88 -7.73
N ALA A 61 0.82 -5.37 -6.84
CA ALA A 61 -0.63 -5.42 -6.99
C ALA A 61 -1.10 -4.71 -8.27
N LEU A 62 -0.52 -3.55 -8.59
CA LEU A 62 -0.83 -2.82 -9.82
C LEU A 62 -0.28 -3.52 -11.06
N ASP A 63 0.91 -4.12 -11.02
CA ASP A 63 1.52 -4.78 -12.18
C ASP A 63 0.76 -6.07 -12.55
N THR A 64 0.13 -6.75 -11.59
CA THR A 64 -0.62 -8.01 -11.81
C THR A 64 -2.13 -7.86 -11.99
N ILE A 65 -2.71 -6.67 -11.78
CA ILE A 65 -4.15 -6.46 -11.96
C ILE A 65 -4.55 -6.55 -13.44
N ASP A 66 -5.79 -6.98 -13.70
CA ASP A 66 -6.39 -6.90 -15.03
C ASP A 66 -6.44 -5.43 -15.50
N LYS A 67 -5.72 -5.13 -16.58
CA LYS A 67 -5.56 -3.79 -17.14
C LYS A 67 -6.81 -3.26 -17.85
N THR A 68 -7.84 -4.08 -18.00
CA THR A 68 -9.13 -3.67 -18.57
C THR A 68 -10.08 -3.08 -17.52
N LEU A 69 -9.76 -3.21 -16.23
CA LEU A 69 -10.59 -2.69 -15.13
C LEU A 69 -10.42 -1.18 -14.97
N ASP A 70 -11.54 -0.51 -14.67
CA ASP A 70 -11.53 0.88 -14.21
C ASP A 70 -11.26 0.93 -12.71
N LEU A 71 -10.08 1.44 -12.33
CA LEU A 71 -9.64 1.50 -10.94
C LEU A 71 -10.13 2.75 -10.20
N SER A 72 -10.81 3.69 -10.88
CA SER A 72 -11.31 4.93 -10.26
C SER A 72 -12.36 4.72 -9.18
N THR A 73 -13.01 3.56 -9.19
CA THR A 73 -14.00 3.13 -8.19
C THR A 73 -13.42 2.19 -7.14
N THR A 74 -12.15 1.80 -7.25
CA THR A 74 -11.50 0.82 -6.37
C THR A 74 -10.84 1.50 -5.17
N THR A 75 -10.54 0.70 -4.14
CA THR A 75 -9.69 1.11 -3.01
C THR A 75 -8.40 0.30 -3.03
N LEU A 76 -7.28 0.99 -2.84
CA LEU A 76 -6.01 0.37 -2.47
C LEU A 76 -5.88 0.32 -0.95
N TYR A 77 -5.61 -0.86 -0.40
CA TYR A 77 -5.23 -1.08 0.99
C TYR A 77 -3.74 -1.37 1.00
N THR A 78 -2.98 -0.66 1.82
CA THR A 78 -1.54 -0.89 1.96
C THR A 78 -1.10 -0.80 3.41
N THR A 79 -0.28 -1.76 3.85
CA THR A 79 0.13 -1.84 5.26
C THR A 79 1.07 -0.71 5.68
N MET A 80 1.67 0.01 4.74
CA MET A 80 2.58 1.13 4.99
C MET A 80 2.30 2.27 4.01
N GLU A 81 2.53 3.50 4.42
CA GLU A 81 2.41 4.68 3.56
C GLU A 81 3.12 4.50 2.21
N PRO A 82 2.43 4.79 1.09
CA PRO A 82 3.04 4.67 -0.23
C PRO A 82 4.26 5.57 -0.39
N CYS A 83 5.38 4.98 -0.83
CA CYS A 83 6.62 5.75 -0.95
C CYS A 83 6.48 6.92 -1.94
N SER A 84 6.93 8.10 -1.50
CA SER A 84 7.06 9.32 -2.32
C SER A 84 8.35 9.34 -3.16
N LYS A 85 9.35 8.54 -2.78
CA LYS A 85 10.65 8.44 -3.44
C LYS A 85 11.18 7.02 -3.32
N ARG A 86 11.88 6.53 -4.34
CA ARG A 86 12.56 5.22 -4.31
C ARG A 86 14.05 5.37 -4.47
N LEU A 87 14.82 4.80 -3.54
CA LEU A 87 16.29 4.78 -3.64
C LEU A 87 16.78 3.95 -4.83
N SER A 88 15.98 3.00 -5.32
CA SER A 88 16.29 2.21 -6.53
C SER A 88 16.18 3.00 -7.84
N GLY A 89 15.56 4.19 -7.83
CA GLY A 89 15.25 4.95 -9.04
C GLY A 89 13.98 4.50 -9.77
N ASN A 90 13.29 3.45 -9.30
CA ASN A 90 11.99 3.06 -9.85
C ASN A 90 10.93 4.14 -9.60
N THR A 91 9.88 4.16 -10.43
CA THR A 91 8.70 5.02 -10.23
C THR A 91 8.13 4.83 -8.81
N PRO A 92 7.97 5.92 -8.02
CA PRO A 92 7.37 5.88 -6.69
C PRO A 92 5.96 5.32 -6.67
N CYS A 93 5.55 4.73 -5.54
CA CYS A 93 4.23 4.13 -5.40
C CYS A 93 3.13 5.19 -5.53
N VAL A 94 3.32 6.38 -4.96
CA VAL A 94 2.40 7.51 -5.10
C VAL A 94 2.10 7.81 -6.58
N GLN A 95 3.14 7.91 -7.42
CA GLN A 95 2.95 8.18 -8.84
C GLN A 95 2.20 7.03 -9.53
N ARG A 96 2.51 5.77 -9.19
CA ARG A 96 1.80 4.60 -9.73
C ARG A 96 0.32 4.59 -9.37
N ILE A 97 -0.03 4.99 -8.14
CA ILE A 97 -1.41 5.08 -7.67
C ILE A 97 -2.18 6.17 -8.44
N ILE A 98 -1.55 7.34 -8.62
CA ILE A 98 -2.12 8.45 -9.40
C ILE A 98 -2.33 8.03 -10.86
N ASP A 99 -1.31 7.45 -11.49
CA ASP A 99 -1.38 6.99 -12.89
C ASP A 99 -2.42 5.89 -13.10
N ALA A 100 -2.63 5.04 -12.08
CA ALA A 100 -3.67 4.02 -12.09
C ALA A 100 -5.09 4.58 -11.94
N GLY A 101 -5.23 5.85 -11.55
CA GLY A 101 -6.53 6.50 -11.36
C GLY A 101 -7.24 6.09 -10.07
N ILE A 102 -6.55 5.48 -9.10
CA ILE A 102 -7.15 5.08 -7.82
C ILE A 102 -7.47 6.33 -6.99
N MET A 103 -8.73 6.45 -6.56
CA MET A 103 -9.23 7.64 -5.86
C MET A 103 -9.32 7.47 -4.34
N ARG A 104 -9.08 6.26 -3.82
CA ARG A 104 -9.08 5.99 -2.37
C ARG A 104 -7.96 5.03 -1.97
N VAL A 105 -7.21 5.42 -0.93
CA VAL A 105 -6.13 4.63 -0.35
C VAL A 105 -6.34 4.51 1.16
N VAL A 106 -6.31 3.28 1.66
CA VAL A 106 -6.41 2.95 3.07
C VAL A 106 -5.03 2.48 3.54
N VAL A 107 -4.50 3.13 4.57
CA VAL A 107 -3.11 2.99 5.02
C VAL A 107 -3.08 2.40 6.43
N GLY A 108 -2.25 1.38 6.64
CA GLY A 108 -2.05 0.77 7.95
C GLY A 108 -1.20 1.64 8.88
N VAL A 109 0.00 2.03 8.43
CA VAL A 109 0.91 2.88 9.21
C VAL A 109 1.69 3.85 8.33
N ARG A 110 2.09 5.01 8.89
CA ARG A 110 3.05 5.91 8.24
C ARG A 110 4.43 5.26 8.09
N GLU A 111 5.13 5.60 7.00
CA GLU A 111 6.49 5.12 6.79
C GLU A 111 7.41 5.77 7.84
N PRO A 112 8.15 4.98 8.65
CA PRO A 112 9.08 5.55 9.61
C PRO A 112 10.31 6.11 8.89
N PRO A 113 11.02 7.12 9.46
CA PRO A 113 12.05 7.88 8.74
C PRO A 113 13.40 7.13 8.60
N ASN A 114 13.42 5.80 8.51
CA ASN A 114 14.65 5.01 8.54
C ASN A 114 15.43 5.08 7.21
N PHE A 115 14.73 5.14 6.07
CA PHE A 115 15.38 5.17 4.74
C PHE A 115 15.21 6.50 4.02
N VAL A 116 14.01 7.09 4.05
CA VAL A 116 13.70 8.37 3.44
C VAL A 116 12.70 9.15 4.30
N GLN A 117 12.70 10.47 4.14
CA GLN A 117 11.61 11.30 4.66
C GLN A 117 10.43 11.20 3.70
N CYS A 118 9.48 10.31 4.00
CA CYS A 118 8.32 10.09 3.16
C CYS A 118 7.30 11.23 3.30
N THR A 119 6.69 11.61 2.18
CA THR A 119 5.60 12.60 2.07
C THR A 119 4.46 12.03 1.20
N GLY A 120 4.23 10.72 1.31
CA GLY A 120 3.41 9.98 0.37
C GLY A 120 1.94 10.32 0.50
N VAL A 121 1.46 10.38 1.73
CA VAL A 121 0.09 10.79 2.06
C VAL A 121 -0.21 12.19 1.54
N GLU A 122 0.70 13.14 1.80
CA GLU A 122 0.50 14.53 1.42
C GLU A 122 0.44 14.70 -0.10
N LEU A 123 1.25 13.95 -0.85
CA LEU A 123 1.22 13.96 -2.31
C LEU A 123 -0.07 13.36 -2.88
N LEU A 124 -0.59 12.27 -2.29
CA LEU A 124 -1.86 11.67 -2.71
C LEU A 124 -3.03 12.63 -2.44
N GLU A 125 -3.11 13.20 -1.24
CA GLU A 125 -4.14 14.17 -0.87
C GLU A 125 -4.11 15.41 -1.76
N ALA A 126 -2.91 15.90 -2.13
CA ALA A 126 -2.75 17.02 -3.06
C ALA A 126 -3.30 16.73 -4.47
N GLN A 127 -3.42 15.45 -4.86
CA GLN A 127 -4.08 15.03 -6.11
C GLN A 127 -5.57 14.74 -5.94
N GLY A 128 -6.15 15.01 -4.77
CA GLY A 128 -7.56 14.76 -4.48
C GLY A 128 -7.89 13.29 -4.16
N ILE A 129 -6.88 12.45 -3.90
CA ILE A 129 -7.07 11.07 -3.48
C ILE A 129 -7.44 11.06 -1.99
N CYS A 130 -8.49 10.30 -1.64
CA CYS A 130 -8.90 10.15 -0.25
C CYS A 130 -7.98 9.15 0.46
N VAL A 131 -7.20 9.62 1.43
CA VAL A 131 -6.35 8.78 2.27
C VAL A 131 -7.01 8.58 3.64
N VAL A 132 -7.10 7.33 4.09
CA VAL A 132 -7.68 6.96 5.40
C VAL A 132 -6.71 6.05 6.15
N PHE A 133 -6.48 6.32 7.43
CA PHE A 133 -5.66 5.44 8.27
C PHE A 133 -6.55 4.46 9.05
N ILE A 134 -6.15 3.18 9.11
CA ILE A 134 -6.75 2.20 10.04
C ILE A 134 -5.94 2.17 11.33
N GLU A 135 -6.27 3.10 12.22
CA GLU A 135 -5.54 3.30 13.48
C GLU A 135 -5.53 2.05 14.37
N GLU A 136 -6.61 1.26 14.36
CA GLU A 136 -6.68 0.02 15.16
C GLU A 136 -5.70 -1.07 14.72
N LEU A 137 -5.19 -1.02 13.48
CA LEU A 137 -4.22 -1.97 12.93
C LEU A 137 -2.80 -1.39 12.83
N ASP A 138 -2.55 -0.16 13.32
CA ASP A 138 -1.22 0.48 13.25
C ASP A 138 -0.15 -0.40 13.92
N ALA A 139 -0.41 -0.90 15.13
CA ALA A 139 0.53 -1.74 15.87
C ALA A 139 0.85 -3.05 15.13
N GLU A 140 -0.16 -3.69 14.54
CA GLU A 140 0.01 -4.91 13.74
C GLU A 140 0.83 -4.62 12.47
N CYS A 141 0.59 -3.49 11.81
CA CYS A 141 1.34 -3.07 10.63
C CYS A 141 2.80 -2.73 10.95
N ARG A 142 3.07 -2.09 12.10
CA ARG A 142 4.45 -1.85 12.58
C ARG A 142 5.17 -3.15 12.87
N GLN A 143 4.47 -4.15 13.42
CA GLN A 143 5.06 -5.43 13.79
C GLN A 143 5.69 -6.16 12.60
N LEU A 144 5.14 -6.00 11.39
CA LEU A 144 5.70 -6.56 10.14
C LEU A 144 7.16 -6.14 9.90
N ASN A 145 7.58 -5.01 10.46
CA ASN A 145 8.86 -4.36 10.21
C ASN A 145 9.74 -4.27 11.47
N GLN A 146 9.46 -5.04 12.53
CA GLN A 146 10.28 -5.07 13.77
C GLN A 146 11.76 -5.43 13.56
N HIS A 147 12.12 -6.02 12.41
CA HIS A 147 13.51 -6.29 12.06
C HIS A 147 14.29 -5.03 11.64
N LEU A 148 13.60 -3.90 11.41
CA LEU A 148 14.18 -2.63 10.97
C LEU A 148 13.99 -1.49 11.99
N ILE A 149 13.25 -1.74 13.08
CA ILE A 149 12.82 -0.76 14.08
C ILE A 149 13.44 -1.09 15.43
#